data_AF-A0A9P4PS05-F1
#
_entry.id   AF-A0A9P4PS05-F1
#
_cell.length_a   1.000
_cell.length_b   1.000
_cell.length_c   1.000
_cell.angle_alpha   90.00
_cell.angle_beta   90.00
_cell.angle_gamma   90.00
#
_symmetry.space_group_name_H-M   'P 1'
#
loop_
_entity.id
_entity.type
_entity.pdbx_description
1 polymer ?
#
loop_
_entity_poly.entity_id
_entity_poly.type
_entity_poly.pdbx_seq_one_letter_code
_entity_poly.pdbx_strand_id
1 'polypeptide(L)'
;MESSSWYSRSDVNLVLANSSNKLTIRHIIDEDECRRLKLDPRNQQHLQSLHHLEQNVKDEMQQLTKALKTPVNADFYEELMKKRGLYEYLNKYIQYSRTRIFATTRNTKIRKSLQDWYRGRTKEPNPLHIFCVSSKVNMEHVRGYAAAEFPRLSLAMTEIPALRSHIFSLAAKSSRVEQFQRHCVFIRVLLHEMELSCLGSRPMMKRDHLLKILLDVQMKQDHFEVLMADFVKNSVTPVVAKIDASTDAWLAVAQGFCKKWSSYTPQGFTAFLNHQGKWQTFKCGKADWNQDLMSSSRRGLQETFDVLREQECLSFRTRAIQHVNDLLKALEEKMKINLDISQSAAFRPFFGSFHQRKQEMTLIVNEVVNEMRTSLLAINNNAFNLGQTSPLTGRMLKIYEKAKAEKPRKGGALHVAKKARFSALVCHRTEGAYPAVKKFVEVALEKTVKSVESKLTTRCGAVLDAILRDFDSVCPESEDRGVLTLQRREISGRKVQESKR
;
A
#
# COMPACT_ATOMS: atom_id res chain seq x y z
N MET A 1 -20.63 -64.77 4.53
CA MET A 1 -20.61 -65.32 3.16
C MET A 1 -22.03 -65.23 2.66
N GLU A 2 -22.35 -64.22 1.85
CA GLU A 2 -23.53 -64.14 0.99
C GLU A 2 -23.39 -62.84 0.21
N SER A 3 -23.06 -62.98 -1.07
CA SER A 3 -22.90 -61.91 -2.05
C SER A 3 -23.92 -62.22 -3.13
N SER A 4 -24.99 -61.42 -3.15
CA SER A 4 -26.04 -61.42 -4.13
C SER A 4 -26.56 -59.98 -4.21
N SER A 5 -26.99 -59.37 -5.31
CA SER A 5 -26.92 -59.62 -6.75
C SER A 5 -27.81 -58.51 -7.37
N TRP A 6 -27.49 -58.02 -8.58
CA TRP A 6 -28.39 -57.35 -9.57
C TRP A 6 -28.62 -55.83 -9.42
N TYR A 7 -28.21 -55.00 -10.40
CA TYR A 7 -28.88 -54.67 -11.68
C TYR A 7 -30.27 -54.03 -11.52
N SER A 8 -30.43 -52.76 -11.93
CA SER A 8 -31.37 -52.38 -13.01
C SER A 8 -31.47 -50.86 -13.26
N ARG A 9 -31.34 -50.50 -14.55
CA ARG A 9 -31.99 -49.43 -15.35
C ARG A 9 -31.93 -47.97 -14.87
N SER A 10 -31.22 -47.08 -15.56
CA SER A 10 -31.54 -46.43 -16.86
C SER A 10 -32.87 -45.68 -16.86
N ASP A 11 -32.81 -44.34 -16.87
CA ASP A 11 -33.50 -43.55 -17.89
C ASP A 11 -32.92 -42.14 -18.03
N VAL A 12 -32.86 -41.76 -19.30
CA VAL A 12 -32.37 -40.51 -19.89
C VAL A 12 -33.52 -39.52 -19.99
N ASN A 13 -33.27 -38.22 -19.73
CA ASN A 13 -33.83 -37.06 -20.45
C ASN A 13 -33.14 -35.78 -19.92
N LEU A 14 -32.15 -35.22 -20.64
CA LEU A 14 -32.22 -34.18 -21.68
C LEU A 14 -32.76 -32.79 -21.23
N VAL A 15 -31.81 -31.84 -21.21
CA VAL A 15 -31.88 -30.44 -21.69
C VAL A 15 -32.58 -29.39 -20.82
N LEU A 16 -31.80 -28.45 -20.27
CA LEU A 16 -31.71 -27.06 -20.78
C LEU A 16 -30.52 -26.30 -20.16
N ALA A 17 -29.93 -25.44 -21.00
CA ALA A 17 -28.70 -24.71 -20.81
C ALA A 17 -28.78 -23.59 -19.75
N ASN A 18 -27.66 -23.28 -19.08
CA ASN A 18 -26.93 -22.02 -19.35
C ASN A 18 -25.64 -21.88 -18.52
N SER A 19 -24.59 -21.50 -19.24
CA SER A 19 -23.40 -20.75 -18.81
C SER A 19 -22.80 -21.08 -17.43
N SER A 20 -21.93 -22.08 -17.43
CA SER A 20 -20.83 -22.14 -16.45
C SER A 20 -19.57 -22.49 -17.23
N ASN A 21 -18.82 -21.45 -17.63
CA ASN A 21 -17.44 -21.59 -18.09
C ASN A 21 -16.59 -22.11 -16.93
N LYS A 22 -16.68 -23.43 -16.67
CA LYS A 22 -15.69 -24.16 -15.91
C LYS A 22 -14.42 -24.16 -16.74
N LEU A 23 -13.54 -23.21 -16.48
CA LEU A 23 -12.12 -23.30 -16.86
C LEU A 23 -11.54 -24.51 -16.13
N THR A 24 -11.78 -25.69 -16.69
CA THR A 24 -11.06 -26.89 -16.35
C THR A 24 -9.64 -26.63 -16.81
N ILE A 25 -8.68 -26.62 -15.89
CA ILE A 25 -7.25 -26.53 -16.20
C ILE A 25 -6.89 -27.79 -16.98
N ARG A 26 -7.12 -27.76 -18.30
CA ARG A 26 -6.57 -28.72 -19.24
C ARG A 26 -5.09 -28.37 -19.36
N HIS A 27 -4.23 -29.18 -18.74
CA HIS A 27 -2.78 -29.09 -18.87
C HIS A 27 -2.26 -29.54 -20.26
N ILE A 28 -3.13 -29.53 -21.26
CA ILE A 28 -2.84 -29.83 -22.65
C ILE A 28 -3.11 -28.51 -23.36
N ILE A 29 -2.10 -27.97 -24.05
CA ILE A 29 -2.34 -26.95 -25.07
C ILE A 29 -3.33 -27.60 -26.02
N ASP A 30 -4.60 -27.20 -25.95
CA ASP A 30 -5.65 -27.79 -26.77
C ASP A 30 -5.27 -27.50 -28.23
N GLU A 31 -4.89 -28.55 -28.97
CA GLU A 31 -4.42 -28.40 -30.35
C GLU A 31 -5.49 -27.70 -31.20
N ASP A 32 -6.76 -27.89 -30.86
CA ASP A 32 -7.89 -27.24 -31.51
C ASP A 32 -7.98 -25.74 -31.22
N GLU A 33 -7.59 -25.30 -30.03
CA GLU A 33 -7.51 -23.87 -29.70
C GLU A 33 -6.30 -23.22 -30.39
N CYS A 34 -5.22 -23.98 -30.56
CA CYS A 34 -4.03 -23.54 -31.30
C CYS A 34 -4.23 -23.46 -32.82
N ARG A 35 -5.06 -24.32 -33.41
CA ARG A 35 -5.47 -24.23 -34.83
C ARG A 35 -6.24 -22.94 -35.14
N ARG A 36 -6.88 -22.32 -34.13
CA ARG A 36 -7.59 -21.03 -34.25
C ARG A 36 -6.68 -19.80 -34.17
N LEU A 37 -5.40 -19.97 -33.85
CA LEU A 37 -4.44 -18.88 -33.85
C LEU A 37 -4.03 -18.53 -35.28
N LYS A 38 -4.13 -17.25 -35.65
CA LYS A 38 -3.52 -16.75 -36.90
C LYS A 38 -2.00 -16.81 -36.73
N LEU A 39 -1.40 -17.82 -37.35
CA LEU A 39 0.05 -18.04 -37.34
C LEU A 39 0.71 -17.16 -38.40
N ASP A 40 1.94 -16.75 -38.12
CA ASP A 40 2.81 -16.14 -39.13
C ASP A 40 3.11 -17.18 -40.24
N PRO A 41 3.15 -16.79 -41.53
CA PRO A 41 3.40 -17.74 -42.64
C PRO A 41 4.66 -18.59 -42.46
N ARG A 42 5.72 -18.06 -41.85
CA ARG A 42 6.95 -18.82 -41.56
C ARG A 42 6.71 -19.91 -40.52
N ASN A 43 5.95 -19.59 -39.47
CA ASN A 43 5.58 -20.56 -38.43
C ASN A 43 4.64 -21.64 -38.98
N GLN A 44 3.75 -21.29 -39.91
CA GLN A 44 2.85 -22.25 -40.56
C GLN A 44 3.64 -23.24 -41.45
N GLN A 45 4.57 -22.74 -42.27
CA GLN A 45 5.46 -23.58 -43.07
C GLN A 45 6.31 -24.49 -42.19
N HIS A 46 6.84 -23.96 -41.07
CA HIS A 46 7.63 -24.77 -40.15
C HIS A 46 6.78 -25.86 -39.47
N LEU A 47 5.54 -25.58 -39.08
CA LEU A 47 4.62 -26.60 -38.55
C LEU A 47 4.28 -27.68 -39.58
N GLN A 48 4.14 -27.32 -40.86
CA GLN A 48 3.95 -28.30 -41.95
C GLN A 48 5.20 -29.19 -42.10
N SER A 49 6.41 -28.61 -42.08
CA SER A 49 7.64 -29.41 -42.10
C SER A 49 7.77 -30.36 -40.91
N LEU A 50 7.37 -29.92 -39.72
CA LEU A 50 7.39 -30.74 -38.51
C LEU A 50 6.35 -31.85 -38.58
N HIS A 51 5.21 -31.60 -39.21
CA HIS A 51 4.18 -32.62 -39.42
C HIS A 51 4.64 -33.71 -40.38
N HIS A 52 5.27 -33.34 -41.51
CA HIS A 52 5.86 -34.32 -42.42
C HIS A 52 6.97 -35.14 -41.74
N LEU A 53 7.84 -34.48 -40.97
CA LEU A 53 8.87 -35.15 -40.19
C LEU A 53 8.27 -36.12 -39.15
N GLU A 54 7.19 -35.74 -38.48
CA GLU A 54 6.49 -36.60 -37.53
C GLU A 54 5.94 -37.87 -38.18
N GLN A 55 5.34 -37.75 -39.37
CA GLN A 55 4.84 -38.93 -40.10
C GLN A 55 5.98 -39.86 -40.48
N ASN A 56 7.07 -39.32 -41.04
CA ASN A 56 8.26 -40.11 -41.39
C ASN A 56 8.83 -40.84 -40.16
N VAL A 57 8.96 -40.15 -39.02
CA VAL A 57 9.45 -40.74 -37.77
C VAL A 57 8.51 -41.84 -37.26
N LYS A 58 7.19 -41.66 -37.37
CA LYS A 58 6.20 -42.68 -36.97
C LYS A 58 6.28 -43.92 -37.85
N ASP A 59 6.37 -43.74 -39.16
CA ASP A 59 6.47 -44.83 -40.12
C ASP A 59 7.75 -45.65 -39.90
N GLU A 60 8.88 -44.97 -39.72
CA GLU A 60 10.17 -45.58 -39.40
C GLU A 60 10.15 -46.32 -38.04
N MET A 61 9.52 -45.74 -37.01
CA MET A 61 9.34 -46.40 -35.72
C MET A 61 8.48 -47.67 -35.83
N GLN A 62 7.45 -47.67 -36.66
CA GLN A 62 6.63 -48.86 -36.91
C GLN A 62 7.43 -49.95 -37.64
N GLN A 63 8.25 -49.56 -38.61
CA GLN A 63 9.14 -50.49 -39.33
C GLN A 63 10.18 -51.11 -38.38
N LEU A 64 10.82 -50.30 -37.53
CA LEU A 64 11.76 -50.78 -36.51
C LEU A 64 11.10 -51.74 -35.51
N THR A 65 9.87 -51.43 -35.08
CA THR A 65 9.12 -52.29 -34.15
C THR A 65 8.80 -53.65 -34.76
N LYS A 66 8.57 -53.70 -36.08
CA LYS A 66 8.41 -54.97 -36.82
C LYS A 66 9.73 -55.72 -36.93
N ALA A 67 10.83 -55.03 -37.25
CA ALA A 67 12.16 -55.63 -37.38
C ALA A 67 12.69 -56.21 -36.05
N LEU A 68 12.40 -55.58 -34.92
CA LEU A 68 12.78 -56.05 -33.58
C LEU A 68 12.07 -57.34 -33.14
N LYS A 69 10.99 -57.75 -33.82
CA LYS A 69 10.26 -58.99 -33.52
C LYS A 69 10.85 -60.21 -34.26
N THR A 70 11.71 -59.99 -35.24
CA THR A 70 12.39 -61.04 -36.00
C THR A 70 13.70 -61.42 -35.27
N PRO A 71 14.07 -62.71 -35.16
CA PRO A 71 15.34 -63.09 -34.53
C PRO A 71 16.51 -62.55 -35.36
N VAL A 72 17.39 -61.76 -34.74
CA VAL A 72 18.57 -61.16 -35.40
C VAL A 72 19.83 -61.28 -34.56
N ASN A 73 20.99 -61.17 -35.22
CA ASN A 73 22.31 -61.15 -34.61
C ASN A 73 22.47 -59.99 -33.60
N ALA A 74 23.30 -60.18 -32.57
CA ALA A 74 23.45 -59.25 -31.44
C ALA A 74 23.90 -57.83 -31.87
N ASP A 75 24.82 -57.74 -32.83
CA ASP A 75 25.32 -56.45 -33.34
C ASP A 75 24.24 -55.64 -34.07
N PHE A 76 23.35 -56.33 -34.79
CA PHE A 76 22.23 -55.70 -35.49
C PHE A 76 21.15 -55.22 -34.51
N TYR A 77 20.94 -55.95 -33.41
CA TYR A 77 20.02 -55.54 -32.36
C TYR A 77 20.47 -54.25 -31.67
N GLU A 78 21.77 -54.09 -31.41
CA GLU A 78 22.32 -52.86 -30.84
C GLU A 78 22.10 -51.65 -31.76
N GLU A 79 22.30 -51.83 -33.07
CA GLU A 79 22.05 -50.77 -34.06
C GLU A 79 20.57 -50.35 -34.11
N LEU A 80 19.66 -51.33 -34.08
CA LEU A 80 18.21 -51.06 -34.03
C LEU A 80 17.80 -50.29 -32.76
N MET A 81 18.39 -50.63 -31.62
CA MET A 81 18.14 -49.92 -30.35
C MET A 81 18.66 -48.47 -30.39
N LYS A 82 19.83 -48.23 -31.00
CA LYS A 82 20.34 -46.86 -31.24
C LYS A 82 19.40 -46.07 -32.16
N LYS A 83 18.93 -46.66 -33.27
CA LYS A 83 17.97 -46.02 -34.18
C LYS A 83 16.65 -45.70 -33.48
N ARG A 84 16.13 -46.62 -32.65
CA ARG A 84 14.94 -46.39 -31.84
C ARG A 84 15.12 -45.21 -30.89
N GLY A 85 16.24 -45.14 -30.17
CA GLY A 85 16.55 -44.01 -29.28
C GLY A 85 16.62 -42.67 -30.02
N LEU A 86 17.19 -42.66 -31.24
CA LEU A 86 17.21 -41.47 -32.10
C LEU A 86 15.80 -41.02 -32.50
N TYR A 87 14.93 -41.93 -32.92
CA TYR A 87 13.56 -41.58 -33.31
C TYR A 87 12.70 -41.13 -32.13
N GLU A 88 12.88 -41.71 -30.94
CA GLU A 88 12.25 -41.24 -29.71
C GLU A 88 12.70 -39.81 -29.36
N TYR A 89 13.99 -39.50 -29.53
CA TYR A 89 14.52 -38.15 -29.39
C TYR A 89 13.93 -37.18 -30.43
N LEU A 90 13.88 -37.56 -31.70
CA LEU A 90 13.31 -36.74 -32.77
C LEU A 90 11.83 -36.44 -32.52
N ASN A 91 11.05 -37.43 -32.06
CA ASN A 91 9.65 -37.22 -31.70
C ASN A 91 9.51 -36.19 -30.56
N LYS A 92 10.33 -36.30 -29.51
CA LYS A 92 10.37 -35.29 -28.43
C LYS A 92 10.76 -33.90 -28.95
N TYR A 93 11.72 -33.81 -29.86
CA TYR A 93 12.14 -32.55 -30.49
C TYR A 93 11.01 -31.90 -31.31
N ILE A 94 10.24 -32.70 -32.04
CA ILE A 94 9.08 -32.22 -32.81
C ILE A 94 8.03 -31.63 -31.86
N GLN A 95 7.71 -32.35 -30.78
CA GLN A 95 6.73 -31.88 -29.79
C GLN A 95 7.16 -30.59 -29.09
N TYR A 96 8.45 -30.49 -28.75
CA TYR A 96 9.04 -29.27 -28.22
C TYR A 96 8.94 -28.10 -29.21
N SER A 97 9.29 -28.32 -30.47
CA SER A 97 9.27 -27.29 -31.51
C SER A 97 7.86 -26.77 -31.77
N ARG A 98 6.87 -27.66 -31.80
CA ARG A 98 5.44 -27.29 -31.88
C ARG A 98 5.00 -26.47 -30.68
N THR A 99 5.26 -26.97 -29.47
CA THR A 99 4.92 -26.29 -28.21
C THR A 99 5.52 -24.88 -28.17
N ARG A 100 6.76 -24.73 -28.63
CA ARG A 100 7.45 -23.44 -28.74
C ARG A 100 6.71 -22.48 -29.66
N ILE A 101 6.37 -22.90 -30.87
CA ILE A 101 5.67 -22.05 -31.85
C ILE A 101 4.31 -21.59 -31.29
N PHE A 102 3.54 -22.51 -30.72
CA PHE A 102 2.23 -22.19 -30.15
C PHE A 102 2.34 -21.27 -28.93
N ALA A 103 3.24 -21.56 -27.99
CA ALA A 103 3.45 -20.74 -26.81
C ALA A 103 3.86 -19.31 -27.20
N THR A 104 4.81 -19.15 -28.11
CA THR A 104 5.26 -17.83 -28.59
C THR A 104 4.13 -17.07 -29.28
N THR A 105 3.36 -17.74 -30.16
CA THR A 105 2.24 -17.12 -30.87
C THR A 105 1.15 -16.66 -29.89
N ARG A 106 0.76 -17.53 -28.97
CA ARG A 106 -0.24 -17.23 -27.94
C ARG A 106 0.21 -16.08 -27.05
N ASN A 107 1.44 -16.13 -26.53
CA ASN A 107 1.97 -15.09 -25.65
C ASN A 107 2.06 -13.74 -26.37
N THR A 108 2.44 -13.73 -27.66
CA THR A 108 2.47 -12.50 -28.49
C THR A 108 1.07 -11.92 -28.66
N LYS A 109 0.07 -12.76 -28.95
CA LYS A 109 -1.33 -12.33 -29.08
C LYS A 109 -1.87 -11.76 -27.77
N ILE A 110 -1.64 -12.44 -26.65
CA ILE A 110 -2.07 -11.99 -25.31
C ILE A 110 -1.41 -10.65 -24.98
N ARG A 111 -0.08 -10.55 -25.16
CA ARG A 111 0.68 -9.33 -24.90
C ARG A 111 0.13 -8.15 -25.70
N LYS A 112 -0.05 -8.33 -27.01
CA LYS A 112 -0.62 -7.28 -27.88
C LYS A 112 -2.02 -6.89 -27.44
N SER A 113 -2.90 -7.86 -27.21
CA SER A 113 -4.28 -7.60 -26.80
C SER A 113 -4.38 -6.80 -25.50
N LEU A 114 -3.58 -7.15 -24.50
CA LEU A 114 -3.57 -6.46 -23.21
C LEU A 114 -2.89 -5.09 -23.29
N GLN A 115 -1.84 -4.93 -24.10
CA GLN A 115 -1.21 -3.62 -24.36
C GLN A 115 -2.15 -2.66 -25.09
N ASP A 116 -2.86 -3.15 -26.10
CA ASP A 116 -3.84 -2.37 -26.87
C ASP A 116 -5.02 -1.97 -25.96
N TRP A 117 -5.52 -2.91 -25.15
CA TRP A 117 -6.57 -2.63 -24.17
C TRP A 117 -6.14 -1.57 -23.13
N TYR A 118 -4.93 -1.70 -22.57
CA TYR A 118 -4.39 -0.76 -21.60
C TYR A 118 -4.23 0.63 -22.20
N ARG A 119 -3.58 0.73 -23.37
CA ARG A 119 -3.38 2.00 -24.08
C ARG A 119 -4.70 2.69 -24.40
N GLY A 120 -5.72 1.94 -24.82
CA GLY A 120 -7.05 2.47 -25.08
C GLY A 120 -7.76 3.05 -23.85
N ARG A 121 -7.44 2.55 -22.65
CA ARG A 121 -8.06 2.98 -21.38
C ARG A 121 -7.29 4.09 -20.67
N THR A 122 -5.97 4.02 -20.62
CA THR A 122 -5.15 4.93 -19.79
C THR A 122 -4.60 6.11 -20.56
N LYS A 123 -4.51 6.02 -21.90
CA LYS A 123 -3.81 7.00 -22.75
C LYS A 123 -2.34 7.24 -22.35
N GLU A 124 -1.75 6.33 -21.58
CA GLU A 124 -0.36 6.46 -21.17
C GLU A 124 0.59 6.26 -22.37
N PRO A 125 1.67 7.05 -22.47
CA PRO A 125 2.63 6.95 -23.57
C PRO A 125 3.47 5.67 -23.49
N ASN A 126 3.68 5.13 -22.29
CA ASN A 126 4.48 3.94 -22.06
C ASN A 126 3.64 2.67 -22.22
N PRO A 127 4.10 1.67 -22.99
CA PRO A 127 3.39 0.40 -23.12
C PRO A 127 3.45 -0.40 -21.81
N LEU A 128 2.34 -1.06 -21.46
CA LEU A 128 2.29 -2.01 -20.35
C LEU A 128 3.29 -3.15 -20.59
N HIS A 129 4.19 -3.39 -19.63
CA HIS A 129 5.11 -4.52 -19.66
C HIS A 129 4.38 -5.80 -19.23
N ILE A 130 4.34 -6.82 -20.10
CA ILE A 130 3.60 -8.07 -19.87
C ILE A 130 4.51 -9.26 -20.05
N PHE A 131 4.55 -10.11 -19.02
CA PHE A 131 5.34 -11.32 -18.96
C PHE A 131 4.42 -12.54 -18.81
N CYS A 132 4.52 -13.49 -19.73
CA CYS A 132 3.76 -14.74 -19.72
C CYS A 132 4.58 -15.83 -19.01
N VAL A 133 4.48 -15.87 -17.69
CA VAL A 133 5.36 -16.72 -16.87
C VAL A 133 4.89 -18.17 -16.72
N SER A 134 5.83 -19.11 -16.66
CA SER A 134 5.57 -20.51 -16.32
C SER A 134 6.50 -20.99 -15.20
N SER A 135 6.01 -20.91 -13.95
CA SER A 135 6.77 -21.33 -12.76
C SER A 135 7.15 -22.80 -12.80
N LYS A 136 6.23 -23.67 -13.24
CA LYS A 136 6.45 -25.12 -13.34
C LYS A 136 7.67 -25.45 -14.22
N VAL A 137 7.71 -24.92 -15.44
CA VAL A 137 8.80 -25.23 -16.39
C VAL A 137 10.11 -24.57 -15.97
N ASN A 138 10.07 -23.38 -15.37
CA ASN A 138 11.28 -22.76 -14.81
C ASN A 138 11.89 -23.62 -13.69
N MET A 139 11.05 -24.21 -12.82
CA MET A 139 11.55 -25.11 -11.77
C MET A 139 12.14 -26.41 -12.33
N GLU A 140 11.68 -26.90 -13.48
CA GLU A 140 12.32 -28.04 -14.18
C GLU A 140 13.75 -27.68 -14.61
N HIS A 141 13.99 -26.47 -15.13
CA HIS A 141 15.35 -26.01 -15.45
C HIS A 141 16.23 -25.84 -14.21
N VAL A 142 15.69 -25.32 -13.11
CA VAL A 142 16.44 -25.13 -11.86
C VAL A 142 16.84 -26.45 -11.22
N ARG A 143 15.97 -27.47 -11.27
CA ARG A 143 16.26 -28.79 -10.70
C ARG A 143 17.28 -29.59 -11.52
N GLY A 144 17.51 -29.20 -12.77
CA GLY A 144 18.28 -29.97 -13.73
C GLY A 144 17.45 -31.07 -14.38
N TYR A 145 17.87 -31.51 -15.57
CA TYR A 145 17.19 -32.53 -16.35
C TYR A 145 18.20 -33.37 -17.14
N ALA A 146 17.85 -34.62 -17.42
CA ALA A 146 18.64 -35.48 -18.30
C ALA A 146 18.54 -34.98 -19.75
N ALA A 147 19.59 -35.16 -20.56
CA ALA A 147 19.61 -34.70 -21.96
C ALA A 147 18.45 -35.26 -22.81
N ALA A 148 17.97 -36.47 -22.47
CA ALA A 148 16.82 -37.12 -23.12
C ALA A 148 15.45 -36.63 -22.62
N GLU A 149 15.39 -35.84 -21.55
CA GLU A 149 14.17 -35.36 -20.89
C GLU A 149 14.20 -33.84 -20.70
N PHE A 150 14.50 -33.12 -21.78
CA PHE A 150 14.56 -31.66 -21.73
C PHE A 150 13.16 -31.03 -21.55
N PRO A 151 13.04 -29.92 -20.79
CA PRO A 151 11.77 -29.26 -20.53
C PRO A 151 11.07 -28.75 -21.81
N ARG A 152 9.75 -28.67 -21.75
CA ARG A 152 8.90 -28.31 -22.91
C ARG A 152 9.06 -26.86 -23.40
N LEU A 153 9.59 -25.97 -22.56
CA LEU A 153 9.91 -24.59 -22.93
C LEU A 153 11.38 -24.35 -22.57
N SER A 154 12.07 -23.53 -23.36
CA SER A 154 13.39 -23.05 -22.96
C SER A 154 13.28 -22.12 -21.74
N LEU A 155 14.38 -21.96 -21.00
CA LEU A 155 14.43 -21.07 -19.85
C LEU A 155 14.00 -19.63 -20.19
N ALA A 156 14.42 -19.12 -21.35
CA ALA A 156 14.03 -17.80 -21.84
C ALA A 156 12.51 -17.69 -22.10
N MET A 157 11.90 -18.74 -22.64
CA MET A 157 10.47 -18.79 -22.92
C MET A 157 9.57 -18.89 -21.69
N THR A 158 10.14 -19.23 -20.52
CA THR A 158 9.40 -19.14 -19.26
C THR A 158 9.17 -17.70 -18.83
N GLU A 159 9.85 -16.73 -19.45
CA GLU A 159 9.83 -15.29 -19.19
C GLU A 159 10.13 -14.87 -17.74
N ILE A 160 10.40 -15.81 -16.82
CA ILE A 160 10.80 -15.53 -15.44
C ILE A 160 12.13 -14.78 -15.36
N PRO A 161 13.17 -15.13 -16.14
CA PRO A 161 14.41 -14.33 -16.17
C PRO A 161 14.16 -12.88 -16.64
N ALA A 162 13.32 -12.69 -17.66
CA ALA A 162 12.96 -11.38 -18.18
C ALA A 162 12.16 -10.55 -17.16
N LEU A 163 11.20 -11.18 -16.46
CA LEU A 163 10.46 -10.56 -15.37
C LEU A 163 11.40 -10.14 -14.23
N ARG A 164 12.32 -11.02 -13.80
CA ARG A 164 13.30 -10.69 -12.75
C ARG A 164 14.17 -9.50 -13.17
N SER A 165 14.72 -9.51 -14.38
CA SER A 165 15.50 -8.39 -14.92
C SER A 165 14.70 -7.08 -14.92
N HIS A 166 13.44 -7.13 -15.33
CA HIS A 166 12.56 -5.96 -15.31
C HIS A 166 12.34 -5.43 -13.88
N ILE A 167 11.99 -6.30 -12.93
CA ILE A 167 11.79 -5.93 -11.52
C ILE A 167 13.06 -5.28 -10.94
N PHE A 168 14.23 -5.87 -11.20
CA PHE A 168 15.50 -5.28 -10.74
C PHE A 168 15.80 -3.93 -11.42
N SER A 169 15.44 -3.77 -12.70
CA SER A 169 15.60 -2.49 -13.39
C SER A 169 14.68 -1.40 -12.84
N LEU A 170 13.49 -1.75 -12.33
CA LEU A 170 12.60 -0.80 -11.67
C LEU A 170 13.23 -0.27 -10.38
N ALA A 171 13.78 -1.17 -9.56
CA ALA A 171 14.49 -0.81 -8.34
C ALA A 171 15.69 0.10 -8.61
N ALA A 172 16.43 -0.12 -9.71
CA ALA A 172 17.57 0.70 -10.10
C ALA A 172 17.18 2.08 -10.67
N LYS A 173 16.05 2.18 -11.38
CA LYS A 173 15.55 3.44 -11.98
C LYS A 173 14.87 4.34 -10.96
N SER A 174 14.19 3.77 -9.97
CA SER A 174 13.71 4.53 -8.83
C SER A 174 14.89 4.75 -7.88
N SER A 175 15.45 5.95 -7.80
CA SER A 175 16.40 6.36 -6.74
C SER A 175 15.80 6.32 -5.31
N ARG A 176 14.70 5.60 -5.13
CA ARG A 176 13.83 5.53 -3.97
C ARG A 176 13.54 4.07 -3.66
N VAL A 177 14.56 3.36 -3.17
CA VAL A 177 14.49 1.97 -2.70
C VAL A 177 13.29 1.76 -1.76
N GLU A 178 12.94 2.76 -0.95
CA GLU A 178 11.77 2.75 -0.07
C GLU A 178 10.44 2.68 -0.84
N GLN A 179 10.30 3.38 -1.97
CA GLN A 179 9.08 3.30 -2.79
C GLN A 179 8.94 1.93 -3.44
N PHE A 180 10.05 1.33 -3.87
CA PHE A 180 10.08 -0.02 -4.40
C PHE A 180 9.74 -1.07 -3.32
N GLN A 181 10.27 -0.93 -2.11
CA GLN A 181 9.88 -1.78 -0.97
C GLN A 181 8.38 -1.68 -0.68
N ARG A 182 7.79 -0.47 -0.71
CA ARG A 182 6.34 -0.28 -0.58
C ARG A 182 5.60 -1.02 -1.69
N HIS A 183 6.01 -0.89 -2.95
CA HIS A 183 5.40 -1.60 -4.08
C HIS A 183 5.48 -3.13 -3.91
N CYS A 184 6.60 -3.66 -3.39
CA CYS A 184 6.73 -5.09 -3.11
C CYS A 184 5.73 -5.59 -2.05
N VAL A 185 5.42 -4.80 -1.02
CA VAL A 185 4.38 -5.13 -0.04
C VAL A 185 3.00 -5.15 -0.73
N PHE A 186 2.67 -4.12 -1.51
CA PHE A 186 1.39 -4.06 -2.23
C PHE A 186 1.22 -5.19 -3.25
N ILE A 187 2.28 -5.58 -3.97
CA ILE A 187 2.25 -6.70 -4.91
C ILE A 187 1.95 -8.01 -4.17
N ARG A 188 2.52 -8.21 -2.98
CA ARG A 188 2.23 -9.41 -2.17
C ARG A 188 0.78 -9.45 -1.72
N VAL A 189 0.25 -8.32 -1.26
CA VAL A 189 -1.18 -8.16 -0.92
C VAL A 189 -2.06 -8.52 -2.10
N LEU A 190 -1.80 -7.92 -3.27
CA LEU A 190 -2.57 -8.17 -4.48
C LEU A 190 -2.53 -9.65 -4.92
N LEU A 191 -1.34 -10.26 -4.95
CA LEU A 191 -1.20 -11.66 -5.34
C LEU A 191 -1.97 -12.59 -4.39
N HIS A 192 -2.02 -12.22 -3.11
CA HIS A 192 -2.74 -12.97 -2.12
C HIS A 192 -4.27 -12.78 -2.24
N GLU A 193 -4.75 -11.56 -2.47
CA GLU A 193 -6.16 -11.30 -2.80
C GLU A 193 -6.60 -12.09 -4.05
N MET A 194 -5.73 -12.19 -5.06
CA MET A 194 -5.98 -13.01 -6.26
C MET A 194 -6.02 -14.51 -5.93
N GLU A 195 -5.14 -15.00 -5.05
CA GLU A 195 -5.14 -16.39 -4.58
C GLU A 195 -6.44 -16.71 -3.84
N LEU A 196 -6.86 -15.83 -2.92
CA LEU A 196 -8.13 -15.94 -2.19
C LEU A 196 -9.32 -15.96 -3.15
N SER A 197 -9.33 -15.11 -4.17
CA SER A 197 -10.39 -15.06 -5.18
C SER A 197 -10.46 -16.35 -6.03
N CYS A 198 -9.37 -17.11 -6.13
CA CYS A 198 -9.31 -18.37 -6.88
C CYS A 198 -9.66 -19.61 -6.03
N LEU A 199 -9.63 -19.50 -4.70
CA LEU A 199 -9.99 -20.56 -3.78
C LEU A 199 -11.52 -20.62 -3.67
N GLY A 200 -12.15 -21.49 -4.47
CA GLY A 200 -13.61 -21.59 -4.55
C GLY A 200 -14.32 -21.61 -3.19
N SER A 201 -15.49 -20.97 -3.13
CA SER A 201 -16.25 -20.71 -1.90
C SER A 201 -16.85 -21.97 -1.26
N ARG A 202 -16.82 -22.06 0.08
CA ARG A 202 -17.58 -23.06 0.84
C ARG A 202 -18.43 -22.38 1.93
N PRO A 203 -19.74 -22.72 2.07
CA PRO A 203 -20.56 -22.24 3.17
C PRO A 203 -20.02 -22.75 4.52
N MET A 204 -19.85 -21.86 5.51
CA MET A 204 -19.49 -22.23 6.89
C MET A 204 -20.67 -22.16 7.86
N MET A 205 -20.69 -23.07 8.84
CA MET A 205 -21.68 -23.06 9.92
C MET A 205 -21.50 -21.92 10.95
N LYS A 206 -20.27 -21.38 11.11
CA LYS A 206 -19.96 -20.35 12.13
C LYS A 206 -19.65 -18.95 11.55
N ARG A 207 -20.07 -18.67 10.30
CA ARG A 207 -19.78 -17.39 9.63
C ARG A 207 -20.17 -16.19 10.50
N ASP A 208 -21.40 -16.17 11.01
CA ASP A 208 -21.93 -15.03 11.77
C ASP A 208 -21.13 -14.74 13.04
N HIS A 209 -20.61 -15.78 13.70
CA HIS A 209 -19.78 -15.61 14.89
C HIS A 209 -18.40 -15.01 14.54
N LEU A 210 -17.77 -15.48 13.46
CA LEU A 210 -16.48 -14.95 13.00
C LEU A 210 -16.62 -13.53 12.43
N LEU A 211 -17.73 -13.26 11.73
CA LEU A 211 -18.07 -11.93 11.24
C LEU A 211 -18.28 -10.98 12.42
N LYS A 212 -18.97 -11.41 13.48
CA LYS A 212 -19.10 -10.61 14.71
C LYS A 212 -17.75 -10.25 15.32
N ILE A 213 -16.80 -11.20 15.38
CA ILE A 213 -15.44 -10.92 15.87
C ILE A 213 -14.74 -9.84 15.03
N LEU A 214 -14.91 -9.88 13.71
CA LEU A 214 -14.34 -8.88 12.79
C LEU A 214 -15.03 -7.52 12.92
N LEU A 215 -16.36 -7.50 12.96
CA LEU A 215 -17.16 -6.29 13.13
C LEU A 215 -16.90 -5.64 14.49
N ASP A 216 -16.72 -6.40 15.57
CA ASP A 216 -16.36 -5.88 16.89
C ASP A 216 -15.02 -5.13 16.89
N VAL A 217 -14.11 -5.47 15.96
CA VAL A 217 -12.89 -4.71 15.73
C VAL A 217 -13.18 -3.47 14.90
N GLN A 218 -13.87 -3.60 13.76
CA GLN A 218 -14.18 -2.47 12.87
C GLN A 218 -15.07 -1.38 13.53
N MET A 219 -16.03 -1.77 14.38
CA MET A 219 -16.95 -0.86 15.05
C MET A 219 -16.28 -0.04 16.17
N LYS A 220 -15.08 -0.40 16.60
CA LYS A 220 -14.25 0.44 17.48
C LYS A 220 -13.57 1.54 16.66
N GLN A 221 -14.36 2.36 15.94
CA GLN A 221 -13.90 3.41 15.04
C GLN A 221 -12.88 4.38 15.69
N ASP A 222 -12.83 4.42 17.02
CA ASP A 222 -11.94 5.23 17.84
C ASP A 222 -10.60 4.54 18.19
N HIS A 223 -10.08 3.65 17.33
CA HIS A 223 -8.81 2.93 17.58
C HIS A 223 -7.64 3.86 17.95
N PHE A 224 -7.62 5.07 17.37
CA PHE A 224 -6.56 6.04 17.61
C PHE A 224 -6.97 7.18 18.54
N GLU A 225 -8.24 7.30 18.92
CA GLU A 225 -8.73 8.43 19.74
C GLU A 225 -8.00 8.46 21.09
N VAL A 226 -7.93 7.31 21.78
CA VAL A 226 -7.22 7.21 23.07
C VAL A 226 -5.75 7.56 22.92
N LEU A 227 -5.07 7.02 21.90
CA LEU A 227 -3.65 7.32 21.65
C LEU A 227 -3.43 8.80 21.30
N MET A 228 -4.36 9.41 20.58
CA MET A 228 -4.28 10.80 20.18
C MET A 228 -4.56 11.73 21.35
N ALA A 229 -5.58 11.44 22.16
CA ALA A 229 -5.87 12.15 23.39
C ALA A 229 -4.65 12.13 24.34
N ASP A 230 -4.00 10.98 24.43
CA ASP A 230 -2.79 10.80 25.24
C ASP A 230 -1.59 11.60 24.69
N PHE A 231 -1.42 11.62 23.37
CA PHE A 231 -0.40 12.46 22.71
C PHE A 231 -0.69 13.96 22.89
N VAL A 232 -1.94 14.39 22.75
CA VAL A 232 -2.33 15.78 22.99
C VAL A 232 -2.02 16.17 24.43
N LYS A 233 -2.48 15.36 25.39
CA LYS A 233 -2.30 15.62 26.82
C LYS A 233 -0.82 15.68 27.22
N ASN A 234 -0.02 14.70 26.79
CA ASN A 234 1.34 14.52 27.30
C ASN A 234 2.41 15.25 26.46
N SER A 235 2.14 15.55 25.19
CA SER A 235 3.14 16.10 24.27
C SER A 235 2.76 17.49 23.74
N VAL A 236 1.49 17.71 23.34
CA VAL A 236 1.04 18.99 22.74
C VAL A 236 0.72 20.04 23.81
N THR A 237 -0.05 19.68 24.83
CA THR A 237 -0.46 20.60 25.92
C THR A 237 0.75 21.24 26.63
N PRO A 238 1.86 20.54 26.93
CA PRO A 238 3.05 21.16 27.50
C PRO A 238 3.65 22.28 26.63
N VAL A 239 3.56 22.20 25.30
CA VAL A 239 4.03 23.26 24.40
C VAL A 239 3.19 24.52 24.58
N VAL A 240 1.87 24.37 24.60
CA VAL A 240 0.94 25.49 24.81
C VAL A 240 1.11 26.08 26.21
N ALA A 241 1.21 25.23 27.24
CA ALA A 241 1.45 25.67 28.61
C ALA A 241 2.79 26.43 28.75
N LYS A 242 3.83 26.00 28.05
CA LYS A 242 5.12 26.71 28.04
C LYS A 242 5.01 28.09 27.38
N ILE A 243 4.22 28.22 26.32
CA ILE A 243 3.93 29.50 25.69
C ILE A 243 3.23 30.43 26.69
N ASP A 244 2.25 29.93 27.42
CA ASP A 244 1.53 30.69 28.44
C ASP A 244 2.44 31.16 29.56
N ALA A 245 3.21 30.24 30.15
CA ALA A 245 4.16 30.56 31.20
C ALA A 245 5.24 31.58 30.76
N SER A 246 5.58 31.62 29.47
CA SER A 246 6.63 32.50 28.94
C SER A 246 6.10 33.85 28.43
N THR A 247 4.79 34.00 28.28
CA THR A 247 4.18 35.17 27.64
C THR A 247 4.47 36.47 28.41
N ASP A 248 4.34 36.47 29.74
CA ASP A 248 4.63 37.66 30.55
C ASP A 248 6.11 38.05 30.48
N ALA A 249 7.02 37.08 30.46
CA ALA A 249 8.45 37.34 30.29
C ALA A 249 8.76 37.96 28.92
N TRP A 250 8.13 37.47 27.85
CA TRP A 250 8.30 38.06 26.51
C TRP A 250 7.71 39.47 26.42
N LEU A 251 6.57 39.72 27.07
CA LEU A 251 5.98 41.06 27.16
C LEU A 251 6.89 42.03 27.91
N ALA A 252 7.52 41.60 29.01
CA ALA A 252 8.50 42.42 29.73
C ALA A 252 9.71 42.77 28.85
N VAL A 253 10.22 41.82 28.07
CA VAL A 253 11.30 42.06 27.10
C VAL A 253 10.84 43.03 26.00
N ALA A 254 9.63 42.86 25.45
CA ALA A 254 9.07 43.77 24.47
C ALA A 254 8.87 45.20 25.00
N GLN A 255 8.49 45.35 26.27
CA GLN A 255 8.46 46.66 26.93
C GLN A 255 9.86 47.27 27.02
N GLY A 256 10.89 46.47 27.35
CA GLY A 256 12.29 46.89 27.32
C GLY A 256 12.72 47.40 25.94
N PHE A 257 12.37 46.67 24.88
CA PHE A 257 12.60 47.12 23.50
C PHE A 257 11.83 48.40 23.17
N CYS A 258 10.56 48.52 23.55
CA CYS A 258 9.77 49.73 23.33
C CYS A 258 10.38 50.95 24.05
N LYS A 259 10.91 50.79 25.27
CA LYS A 259 11.66 51.84 26.00
C LYS A 259 12.96 52.21 25.29
N LYS A 260 13.69 51.22 24.76
CA LYS A 260 14.90 51.48 23.96
C LYS A 260 14.56 52.26 22.68
N TRP A 261 13.54 51.83 21.94
CA TRP A 261 13.15 52.47 20.68
C TRP A 261 12.50 53.85 20.89
N SER A 262 11.87 54.09 22.04
CA SER A 262 11.33 55.42 22.36
C SER A 262 12.42 56.48 22.57
N SER A 263 13.66 56.09 22.84
CA SER A 263 14.82 57.00 22.89
C SER A 263 15.26 57.54 21.51
N TYR A 264 14.77 56.94 20.41
CA TYR A 264 15.11 57.39 19.07
C TYR A 264 14.52 58.76 18.76
N THR A 265 15.19 59.50 17.87
CA THR A 265 14.73 60.81 17.40
C THR A 265 13.33 60.68 16.77
N PRO A 266 12.49 61.73 16.82
CA PRO A 266 11.14 61.69 16.23
C PRO A 266 11.13 61.24 14.76
N GLN A 267 12.10 61.73 13.98
CA GLN A 267 12.29 61.37 12.57
C GLN A 267 12.69 59.90 12.41
N GLY A 268 13.68 59.44 13.19
CA GLY A 268 14.14 58.05 13.16
C GLY A 268 13.02 57.07 13.53
N PHE A 269 12.26 57.35 14.60
CA PHE A 269 11.12 56.52 14.99
C PHE A 269 10.05 56.44 13.89
N THR A 270 9.74 57.58 13.26
CA THR A 270 8.77 57.63 12.15
C THR A 270 9.26 56.85 10.94
N ALA A 271 10.57 56.89 10.64
CA ALA A 271 11.17 56.09 9.57
C ALA A 271 11.02 54.59 9.86
N PHE A 272 11.30 54.13 11.09
CA PHE A 272 11.04 52.73 11.46
C PHE A 272 9.57 52.34 11.28
N LEU A 273 8.60 53.20 11.64
CA LEU A 273 7.18 52.91 11.39
C LEU A 273 6.88 52.79 9.89
N ASN A 274 7.39 53.71 9.07
CA ASN A 274 7.17 53.72 7.63
C ASN A 274 7.81 52.52 6.92
N HIS A 275 8.95 52.04 7.43
CA HIS A 275 9.68 50.89 6.92
C HIS A 275 9.41 49.61 7.74
N GLN A 276 8.27 49.54 8.43
CA GLN A 276 7.75 48.32 9.07
C GLN A 276 8.76 47.66 10.02
N GLY A 277 9.50 48.47 10.77
CA GLY A 277 10.50 48.04 11.75
C GLY A 277 11.90 47.83 11.18
N LYS A 278 12.11 47.96 9.86
CA LYS A 278 13.41 47.78 9.21
C LYS A 278 13.98 49.13 8.80
N TRP A 279 14.94 49.66 9.56
CA TRP A 279 15.57 50.92 9.20
C TRP A 279 17.02 50.97 9.66
N GLN A 280 17.78 51.85 9.03
CA GLN A 280 19.18 52.10 9.35
C GLN A 280 19.34 53.56 9.78
N THR A 281 19.99 53.76 10.93
CA THR A 281 20.44 55.09 11.36
C THR A 281 21.92 55.06 11.65
N PHE A 282 22.58 56.22 11.57
CA PHE A 282 24.00 56.33 11.91
C PHE A 282 24.31 55.87 13.34
N LYS A 283 23.39 56.11 14.30
CA LYS A 283 23.58 55.74 15.72
C LYS A 283 23.28 54.28 16.04
N CYS A 284 22.33 53.62 15.36
CA CYS A 284 21.92 52.25 15.70
C CYS A 284 22.38 51.18 14.70
N GLY A 285 22.97 51.57 13.56
CA GLY A 285 23.21 50.65 12.46
C GLY A 285 21.91 50.13 11.84
N LYS A 286 21.99 49.01 11.12
CA LYS A 286 20.84 48.31 10.54
C LYS A 286 20.10 47.56 11.64
N ALA A 287 18.86 47.96 11.93
CA ALA A 287 18.03 47.32 12.95
C ALA A 287 16.72 46.77 12.36
N ASP A 288 16.23 45.67 12.93
CA ASP A 288 14.96 45.03 12.59
C ASP A 288 14.18 44.74 13.87
N TRP A 289 13.19 45.59 14.16
CA TRP A 289 12.38 45.47 15.38
C TRP A 289 11.59 44.16 15.46
N ASN A 290 11.20 43.60 14.30
CA ASN A 290 10.48 42.33 14.27
C ASN A 290 11.43 41.18 14.63
N GLN A 291 12.68 41.24 14.17
CA GLN A 291 13.71 40.26 14.54
C GLN A 291 14.02 40.30 16.03
N ASP A 292 14.14 41.50 16.60
CA ASP A 292 14.39 41.69 18.03
C ASP A 292 13.29 41.01 18.87
N LEU A 293 12.01 41.27 18.58
CA LEU A 293 10.87 40.65 19.26
C LEU A 293 10.82 39.12 19.05
N MET A 294 11.08 38.67 17.82
CA MET A 294 11.04 37.24 17.48
C MET A 294 12.13 36.45 18.22
N SER A 295 13.32 37.05 18.36
CA SER A 295 14.47 36.39 18.98
C SER A 295 14.21 36.00 20.44
N SER A 296 13.42 36.79 21.17
CA SER A 296 13.03 36.49 22.55
C SER A 296 12.12 35.26 22.66
N SER A 297 11.10 35.15 21.80
CA SER A 297 10.19 34.00 21.82
C SER A 297 10.85 32.74 21.29
N ARG A 298 11.70 32.85 20.25
CA ARG A 298 12.37 31.70 19.64
C ARG A 298 13.27 30.96 20.63
N ARG A 299 14.07 31.68 21.42
CA ARG A 299 15.01 31.06 22.37
C ARG A 299 14.32 30.16 23.40
N GLY A 300 13.11 30.53 23.82
CA GLY A 300 12.39 29.80 24.86
C GLY A 300 11.56 28.61 24.38
N LEU A 301 11.26 28.52 23.07
CA LEU A 301 10.33 27.51 22.53
C LEU A 301 10.96 26.56 21.51
N GLN A 302 12.07 26.94 20.90
CA GLN A 302 12.73 26.11 19.88
C GLN A 302 13.03 24.71 20.43
N GLU A 303 13.59 24.62 21.64
CA GLU A 303 13.88 23.35 22.30
C GLU A 303 12.63 22.50 22.51
N THR A 304 11.52 23.10 22.97
CA THR A 304 10.26 22.41 23.19
C THR A 304 9.68 21.86 21.88
N PHE A 305 9.76 22.61 20.78
CA PHE A 305 9.33 22.14 19.46
C PHE A 305 10.23 21.03 18.91
N ASP A 306 11.54 21.11 19.15
CA ASP A 306 12.48 20.07 18.72
C ASP A 306 12.24 18.76 19.51
N VAL A 307 11.96 18.82 20.82
CA VAL A 307 11.54 17.65 21.61
C VAL A 307 10.23 17.07 21.08
N LEU A 308 9.21 17.90 20.85
CA LEU A 308 7.93 17.45 20.29
C LEU A 308 8.11 16.74 18.94
N ARG A 309 8.93 17.31 18.04
CA ARG A 309 9.14 16.79 16.69
C ARG A 309 9.99 15.51 16.67
N GLU A 310 11.09 15.49 17.43
CA GLU A 310 12.08 14.43 17.33
C GLU A 310 11.78 13.25 18.25
N GLN A 311 11.33 13.52 19.48
CA GLN A 311 11.14 12.51 20.52
C GLN A 311 9.68 12.09 20.65
N GLU A 312 8.78 13.05 20.84
CA GLU A 312 7.37 12.74 21.12
C GLU A 312 6.66 12.13 19.90
N CYS A 313 6.91 12.67 18.69
CA CYS A 313 6.38 12.06 17.46
C CYS A 313 6.91 10.63 17.26
N LEU A 314 8.16 10.36 17.63
CA LEU A 314 8.76 9.03 17.52
C LEU A 314 8.12 8.06 18.52
N SER A 315 7.94 8.49 19.77
CA SER A 315 7.24 7.73 20.80
C SER A 315 5.80 7.40 20.39
N PHE A 316 5.07 8.40 19.88
CA PHE A 316 3.72 8.21 19.34
C PHE A 316 3.71 7.18 18.21
N ARG A 317 4.65 7.28 17.25
CA ARG A 317 4.78 6.32 16.15
C ARG A 317 4.92 4.89 16.64
N THR A 318 5.83 4.67 17.58
CA THR A 318 6.08 3.33 18.15
C THR A 318 4.83 2.79 18.84
N ARG A 319 4.15 3.61 19.64
CA ARG A 319 2.90 3.24 20.31
C ARG A 319 1.78 2.92 19.32
N ALA A 320 1.62 3.73 18.26
CA ALA A 320 0.61 3.51 17.23
C ALA A 320 0.86 2.22 16.42
N ILE A 321 2.12 1.95 16.05
CA ILE A 321 2.51 0.69 15.38
C ILE A 321 2.23 -0.51 16.29
N GLN A 322 2.61 -0.41 17.57
CA GLN A 322 2.36 -1.47 18.54
C GLN A 322 0.86 -1.74 18.70
N HIS A 323 0.05 -0.68 18.84
CA HIS A 323 -1.40 -0.79 18.95
C HIS A 323 -2.03 -1.53 17.76
N VAL A 324 -1.64 -1.16 16.54
CA VAL A 324 -2.10 -1.82 15.31
C VAL A 324 -1.69 -3.29 15.28
N ASN A 325 -0.45 -3.60 15.65
CA ASN A 325 0.04 -4.98 15.66
C ASN A 325 -0.72 -5.84 16.68
N ASP A 326 -0.98 -5.30 17.87
CA ASP A 326 -1.74 -5.97 18.92
C ASP A 326 -3.20 -6.15 18.51
N LEU A 327 -3.81 -5.16 17.86
CA LEU A 327 -5.16 -5.25 17.32
C LEU A 327 -5.30 -6.41 16.34
N LEU A 328 -4.44 -6.46 15.32
CA LEU A 328 -4.50 -7.50 14.29
C LEU A 328 -4.09 -8.87 14.83
N LYS A 329 -3.15 -8.94 15.79
CA LYS A 329 -2.79 -10.19 16.47
C LYS A 329 -3.94 -10.71 17.32
N ALA A 330 -4.61 -9.85 18.09
CA ALA A 330 -5.76 -10.24 18.89
C ALA A 330 -6.92 -10.72 18.02
N LEU A 331 -7.15 -10.06 16.87
CA LEU A 331 -8.13 -10.50 15.89
C LEU A 331 -7.79 -11.89 15.32
N GLU A 332 -6.55 -12.08 14.87
CA GLU A 332 -6.06 -13.34 14.33
C GLU A 332 -6.23 -14.49 15.33
N GLU A 333 -5.81 -14.31 16.58
CA GLU A 333 -5.91 -15.34 17.62
C GLU A 333 -7.37 -15.65 17.99
N LYS A 334 -8.22 -14.63 18.12
CA LYS A 334 -9.66 -14.84 18.37
C LYS A 334 -10.32 -15.64 17.24
N MET A 335 -9.95 -15.38 16.00
CA MET A 335 -10.47 -16.15 14.86
C MET A 335 -9.95 -17.60 14.89
N LYS A 336 -8.65 -17.82 15.10
CA LYS A 336 -8.06 -19.18 15.16
C LYS A 336 -8.70 -20.05 16.24
N ILE A 337 -8.95 -19.52 17.44
CA ILE A 337 -9.57 -20.25 18.55
C ILE A 337 -10.98 -20.74 18.18
N ASN A 338 -11.66 -20.06 17.27
CA ASN A 338 -13.04 -20.37 16.88
C ASN A 338 -13.15 -21.31 15.67
N LEU A 339 -12.03 -21.68 15.04
CA LEU A 339 -11.96 -22.59 13.89
C LEU A 339 -11.59 -24.01 14.34
N ASP A 340 -12.23 -25.02 13.75
CA ASP A 340 -11.78 -26.41 13.89
C ASP A 340 -10.57 -26.72 12.97
N ILE A 341 -9.95 -27.89 13.15
CA ILE A 341 -8.75 -28.30 12.38
C ILE A 341 -9.01 -28.29 10.86
N SER A 342 -10.21 -28.68 10.44
CA SER A 342 -10.57 -28.74 9.01
C SER A 342 -10.78 -27.35 8.41
N GLN A 343 -11.34 -26.42 9.19
CA GLN A 343 -11.57 -25.02 8.81
C GLN A 343 -10.28 -24.20 8.85
N SER A 344 -9.38 -24.50 9.80
CA SER A 344 -8.07 -23.85 9.92
C SER A 344 -7.21 -24.02 8.66
N ALA A 345 -7.28 -25.18 8.01
CA ALA A 345 -6.60 -25.41 6.72
C ALA A 345 -7.14 -24.52 5.59
N ALA A 346 -8.47 -24.32 5.54
CA ALA A 346 -9.12 -23.47 4.54
C ALA A 346 -8.84 -21.96 4.77
N PHE A 347 -8.65 -21.55 6.03
CA PHE A 347 -8.32 -20.18 6.41
C PHE A 347 -6.82 -19.86 6.39
N ARG A 348 -5.96 -20.84 6.13
CA ARG A 348 -4.51 -20.62 6.07
C ARG A 348 -4.13 -19.49 5.11
N PRO A 349 -4.71 -19.39 3.90
CA PRO A 349 -4.48 -18.25 3.01
C PRO A 349 -4.90 -16.95 3.70
N PHE A 350 -6.15 -16.82 4.15
CA PHE A 350 -6.63 -15.63 4.86
C PHE A 350 -5.71 -15.18 6.01
N PHE A 351 -5.25 -16.08 6.86
CA PHE A 351 -4.28 -15.73 7.91
C PHE A 351 -2.89 -15.37 7.38
N GLY A 352 -2.49 -15.89 6.22
CA GLY A 352 -1.32 -15.44 5.48
C GLY A 352 -1.41 -13.96 5.08
N SER A 353 -2.62 -13.45 4.80
CA SER A 353 -2.85 -12.03 4.49
C SER A 353 -2.62 -11.12 5.69
N PHE A 354 -2.87 -11.56 6.92
CA PHE A 354 -2.74 -10.74 8.14
C PHE A 354 -1.33 -10.16 8.31
N HIS A 355 -0.30 -10.93 7.99
CA HIS A 355 1.07 -10.43 8.07
C HIS A 355 1.29 -9.24 7.12
N GLN A 356 0.71 -9.32 5.92
CA GLN A 356 0.82 -8.28 4.91
C GLN A 356 -0.01 -7.05 5.30
N ARG A 357 -1.23 -7.25 5.83
CA ARG A 357 -2.09 -6.17 6.36
C ARG A 357 -1.45 -5.45 7.55
N LYS A 358 -0.74 -6.17 8.44
CA LYS A 358 0.07 -5.58 9.53
C LYS A 358 1.18 -4.67 8.99
N GLN A 359 1.90 -5.14 7.96
CA GLN A 359 2.93 -4.32 7.30
C GLN A 359 2.34 -3.09 6.62
N GLU A 360 1.20 -3.23 5.94
CA GLU A 360 0.48 -2.14 5.30
C GLU A 360 0.09 -1.04 6.31
N MET A 361 -0.55 -1.41 7.42
CA MET A 361 -0.89 -0.43 8.47
C MET A 361 0.34 0.19 9.12
N THR A 362 1.43 -0.57 9.31
CA THR A 362 2.70 -0.03 9.81
C THR A 362 3.26 1.05 8.88
N LEU A 363 3.20 0.82 7.56
CA LEU A 363 3.60 1.81 6.56
C LEU A 363 2.71 3.06 6.61
N ILE A 364 1.40 2.88 6.74
CA ILE A 364 0.44 3.98 6.90
C ILE A 364 0.79 4.84 8.12
N VAL A 365 1.02 4.22 9.28
CA VAL A 365 1.39 4.95 10.51
C VAL A 365 2.69 5.74 10.31
N ASN A 366 3.70 5.12 9.71
CA ASN A 366 4.97 5.78 9.42
C ASN A 366 4.79 7.01 8.51
N GLU A 367 4.00 6.88 7.44
CA GLU A 367 3.73 7.98 6.52
C GLU A 367 3.00 9.13 7.21
N VAL A 368 1.91 8.85 7.91
CA VAL A 368 1.11 9.89 8.58
C VAL A 368 1.91 10.60 9.67
N VAL A 369 2.72 9.88 10.44
CA VAL A 369 3.58 10.51 11.46
C VAL A 369 4.70 11.33 10.84
N ASN A 370 5.25 10.92 9.69
CA ASN A 370 6.23 11.74 8.98
C ASN A 370 5.60 13.04 8.46
N GLU A 371 4.36 12.99 7.95
CA GLU A 371 3.61 14.19 7.57
C GLU A 371 3.34 15.12 8.78
N MET A 372 3.05 14.54 9.95
CA MET A 372 2.93 15.28 11.21
C MET A 372 4.23 16.02 11.53
N ARG A 373 5.38 15.33 11.47
CA ARG A 373 6.70 15.94 11.74
C ARG A 373 7.01 17.09 10.78
N THR A 374 6.71 16.93 9.49
CA THR A 374 6.87 18.00 8.49
C THR A 374 5.94 19.18 8.79
N SER A 375 4.70 18.92 9.21
CA SER A 375 3.73 19.97 9.58
C SER A 375 4.20 20.73 10.82
N LEU A 376 4.70 20.02 11.85
CA LEU A 376 5.27 20.64 13.05
C LEU A 376 6.50 21.50 12.73
N LEU A 377 7.38 21.05 11.82
CA LEU A 377 8.50 21.85 11.36
C LEU A 377 8.02 23.13 10.64
N ALA A 378 6.98 23.04 9.81
CA ALA A 378 6.39 24.20 9.16
C ALA A 378 5.77 25.18 10.17
N ILE A 379 5.09 24.67 11.21
CA ILE A 379 4.56 25.49 12.31
C ILE A 379 5.69 26.21 13.03
N ASN A 380 6.75 25.49 13.42
CA ASN A 380 7.92 26.05 14.07
C ASN A 380 8.57 27.16 13.22
N ASN A 381 8.78 26.89 11.93
CA ASN A 381 9.37 27.85 11.01
C ASN A 381 8.51 29.09 10.81
N ASN A 382 7.20 28.94 10.66
CA ASN A 382 6.29 30.08 10.49
C ASN A 382 6.17 30.89 11.79
N ALA A 383 6.13 30.22 12.94
CA ALA A 383 6.03 30.88 14.24
C ALA A 383 7.29 31.67 14.61
N PHE A 384 8.49 31.15 14.29
CA PHE A 384 9.76 31.68 14.81
C PHE A 384 10.79 32.16 13.79
N ASN A 385 10.48 32.11 12.50
CA ASN A 385 11.27 32.79 11.48
C ASN A 385 10.49 33.98 10.91
N LEU A 386 11.23 35.03 10.54
CA LEU A 386 10.66 36.15 9.83
C LEU A 386 10.37 35.73 8.39
N GLY A 387 9.10 35.83 8.01
CA GLY A 387 8.60 35.54 6.67
C GLY A 387 7.22 36.17 6.49
N GLN A 388 6.74 36.22 5.25
CA GLN A 388 5.40 36.77 4.96
C GLN A 388 4.28 35.98 5.66
N THR A 389 4.50 34.70 5.90
CA THR A 389 3.57 33.79 6.60
C THR A 389 3.68 33.88 8.13
N SER A 390 4.62 34.68 8.67
CA SER A 390 4.84 34.75 10.11
C SER A 390 3.70 35.49 10.81
N PRO A 391 3.08 34.90 11.86
CA PRO A 391 2.00 35.54 12.59
C PRO A 391 2.44 36.82 13.30
N LEU A 392 3.70 36.87 13.77
CA LEU A 392 4.28 38.07 14.36
C LEU A 392 4.42 39.18 13.33
N THR A 393 4.97 38.88 12.15
CA THR A 393 5.16 39.86 11.08
C THR A 393 3.80 40.42 10.64
N GLY A 394 2.83 39.55 10.38
CA GLY A 394 1.47 39.96 10.02
C GLY A 394 0.79 40.82 11.09
N ARG A 395 1.02 40.55 12.37
CA ARG A 395 0.48 41.38 13.47
C ARG A 395 1.22 42.72 13.59
N MET A 396 2.55 42.71 13.50
CA MET A 396 3.37 43.91 13.60
C MET A 396 3.07 44.90 12.48
N LEU A 397 2.81 44.44 11.24
CA LEU A 397 2.34 45.29 10.15
C LEU A 397 1.10 46.11 10.54
N LYS A 398 0.10 45.47 11.13
CA LYS A 398 -1.12 46.15 11.61
C LYS A 398 -0.82 47.13 12.75
N ILE A 399 0.13 46.80 13.61
CA ILE A 399 0.56 47.68 14.71
C ILE A 399 1.27 48.92 14.17
N TYR A 400 2.16 48.78 13.18
CA TYR A 400 2.85 49.90 12.54
C TYR A 400 1.86 50.87 11.90
N GLU A 401 0.91 50.36 11.12
CA GLU A 401 -0.12 51.21 10.48
C GLU A 401 -0.99 51.94 11.51
N LYS A 402 -1.45 51.24 12.56
CA LYS A 402 -2.23 51.87 13.64
C LYS A 402 -1.44 52.94 14.38
N ALA A 403 -0.17 52.70 14.68
CA ALA A 403 0.69 53.68 15.34
C ALA A 403 1.00 54.88 14.42
N LYS A 404 1.15 54.65 13.12
CA LYS A 404 1.38 55.71 12.12
C LYS A 404 0.18 56.65 11.98
N ALA A 405 -1.03 56.11 12.05
CA ALA A 405 -2.29 56.85 11.97
C ALA A 405 -2.68 57.60 13.26
N GLU A 406 -1.94 57.42 14.37
CA GLU A 406 -2.26 58.04 15.65
C GLU A 406 -2.12 59.57 15.60
N LYS A 407 -3.11 60.26 16.18
CA LYS A 407 -3.14 61.73 16.32
C LYS A 407 -2.85 62.13 17.78
N PRO A 408 -2.21 63.28 18.02
CA PRO A 408 -1.96 63.73 19.38
C PRO A 408 -3.27 64.15 20.06
N ARG A 409 -3.33 63.99 21.38
CA ARG A 409 -4.32 64.69 22.21
C ARG A 409 -4.04 66.19 22.18
N LYS A 410 -5.07 67.00 22.43
CA LYS A 410 -4.99 68.47 22.40
C LYS A 410 -3.74 68.99 23.15
N GLY A 411 -2.85 69.69 22.45
CA GLY A 411 -1.59 70.24 23.00
C GLY A 411 -0.40 69.27 23.08
N GLY A 412 -0.56 68.00 22.71
CA GLY A 412 0.53 67.00 22.75
C GLY A 412 1.37 66.93 21.46
N ALA A 413 2.63 66.52 21.59
CA ALA A 413 3.49 66.28 20.43
C ALA A 413 3.13 64.95 19.72
N LEU A 414 2.97 64.99 18.38
CA LEU A 414 2.59 63.85 17.54
C LEU A 414 3.47 62.61 17.79
N HIS A 415 4.78 62.78 17.88
CA HIS A 415 5.72 61.67 18.05
C HIS A 415 5.56 60.96 19.41
N VAL A 416 5.15 61.68 20.47
CA VAL A 416 4.89 61.10 21.79
C VAL A 416 3.66 60.20 21.72
N ALA A 417 2.58 60.68 21.06
CA ALA A 417 1.37 59.89 20.86
C ALA A 417 1.65 58.60 20.06
N LYS A 418 2.40 58.69 18.95
CA LYS A 418 2.79 57.52 18.14
C LYS A 418 3.61 56.50 18.93
N LYS A 419 4.60 56.95 19.71
CA LYS A 419 5.43 56.08 20.57
C LYS A 419 4.59 55.36 21.63
N ALA A 420 3.73 56.09 22.34
CA ALA A 420 2.85 55.53 23.35
C ALA A 420 1.88 54.51 22.75
N ARG A 421 1.26 54.83 21.61
CA ARG A 421 0.35 53.93 20.90
C ARG A 421 1.05 52.66 20.43
N PHE A 422 2.22 52.80 19.81
CA PHE A 422 3.02 51.65 19.37
C PHE A 422 3.34 50.72 20.54
N SER A 423 3.88 51.27 21.64
CA SER A 423 4.24 50.48 22.82
C SER A 423 3.02 49.77 23.43
N ALA A 424 1.88 50.47 23.56
CA ALA A 424 0.64 49.89 24.08
C ALA A 424 0.12 48.74 23.21
N LEU A 425 0.23 48.86 21.88
CA LEU A 425 -0.21 47.82 20.94
C LEU A 425 0.72 46.61 20.92
N VAL A 426 2.05 46.81 20.91
CA VAL A 426 3.03 45.71 20.95
C VAL A 426 2.88 44.89 22.23
N CYS A 427 2.72 45.57 23.37
CA CYS A 427 2.66 44.94 24.68
C CYS A 427 1.25 44.54 25.12
N HIS A 428 0.26 44.57 24.21
CA HIS A 428 -1.12 44.22 24.57
C HIS A 428 -1.25 42.72 24.87
N ARG A 429 -1.87 42.38 26.00
CA ARG A 429 -1.94 40.99 26.49
C ARG A 429 -2.76 40.03 25.61
N THR A 430 -3.77 40.53 24.92
CA THR A 430 -4.65 39.70 24.08
C THR A 430 -4.46 39.93 22.57
N GLU A 431 -3.88 41.07 22.22
CA GLU A 431 -3.86 41.61 20.85
C GLU A 431 -2.46 42.07 20.44
N GLY A 432 -1.44 41.77 21.25
CA GLY A 432 -0.05 42.13 20.97
C GLY A 432 0.60 41.22 19.95
N ALA A 433 1.92 41.35 19.81
CA ALA A 433 2.73 40.54 18.90
C ALA A 433 2.73 39.05 19.32
N TYR A 434 2.99 38.73 20.59
CA TYR A 434 3.10 37.36 21.06
C TYR A 434 1.76 36.59 21.16
N PRO A 435 0.64 37.19 21.58
CA PRO A 435 -0.66 36.52 21.53
C PRO A 435 -1.04 36.04 20.13
N ALA A 436 -0.64 36.77 19.08
CA ALA A 436 -0.85 36.32 17.71
C ALA A 436 -0.04 35.05 17.36
N VAL A 437 1.21 34.96 17.85
CA VAL A 437 2.04 33.75 17.71
C VAL A 437 1.41 32.58 18.47
N LYS A 438 0.99 32.80 19.72
CA LYS A 438 0.30 31.80 20.55
C LYS A 438 -0.91 31.22 19.81
N LYS A 439 -1.85 32.10 19.42
CA LYS A 439 -3.08 31.68 18.73
C LYS A 439 -2.79 30.92 17.43
N PHE A 440 -1.78 31.34 16.67
CA PHE A 440 -1.36 30.62 15.47
C PHE A 440 -0.88 29.20 15.80
N VAL A 441 0.00 29.06 16.81
CA VAL A 441 0.54 27.77 17.23
C VAL A 441 -0.57 26.84 17.72
N GLU A 442 -1.47 27.31 18.59
CA GLU A 442 -2.58 26.51 19.13
C GLU A 442 -3.47 25.97 18.00
N VAL A 443 -3.95 26.86 17.12
CA VAL A 443 -4.83 26.48 16.00
C VAL A 443 -4.12 25.53 15.03
N ALA A 444 -2.83 25.76 14.75
CA ALA A 444 -2.09 24.92 13.83
C ALA A 444 -1.77 23.54 14.41
N LEU A 445 -1.46 23.46 15.71
CA LEU A 445 -1.26 22.19 16.42
C LEU A 445 -2.55 21.38 16.47
N GLU A 446 -3.67 22.01 16.86
CA GLU A 446 -4.98 21.36 16.89
C GLU A 446 -5.37 20.81 15.50
N LYS A 447 -5.20 21.62 14.45
CA LYS A 447 -5.45 21.19 13.07
C LYS A 447 -4.57 20.02 12.65
N THR A 448 -3.30 20.04 13.04
CA THR A 448 -2.34 18.96 12.71
C THR A 448 -2.74 17.65 13.38
N VAL A 449 -3.05 17.70 14.68
CA VAL A 449 -3.53 16.55 15.48
C VAL A 449 -4.79 15.94 14.86
N LYS A 450 -5.83 16.76 14.61
CA LYS A 450 -7.08 16.29 13.98
C LYS A 450 -6.86 15.70 12.60
N SER A 451 -5.95 16.29 11.81
CA SER A 451 -5.61 15.74 10.49
C SER A 451 -4.90 14.38 10.59
N VAL A 452 -4.04 14.19 11.58
CA VAL A 452 -3.31 12.92 11.79
C VAL A 452 -4.29 11.84 12.23
N GLU A 453 -5.13 12.14 13.21
CA GLU A 453 -6.17 11.24 13.70
C GLU A 453 -7.09 10.80 12.56
N SER A 454 -7.66 11.75 11.83
CA SER A 454 -8.55 11.46 10.68
C SER A 454 -7.86 10.59 9.63
N LYS A 455 -6.58 10.85 9.30
CA LYS A 455 -5.83 10.05 8.33
C LYS A 455 -5.54 8.64 8.83
N LEU A 456 -5.16 8.48 10.10
CA LEU A 456 -4.93 7.16 10.69
C LEU A 456 -6.21 6.35 10.72
N THR A 457 -7.30 6.91 11.23
CA THR A 457 -8.61 6.25 11.30
C THR A 457 -9.10 5.86 9.91
N THR A 458 -9.05 6.78 8.94
CA THR A 458 -9.53 6.51 7.58
C THR A 458 -8.67 5.46 6.86
N ARG A 459 -7.35 5.62 6.87
CA ARG A 459 -6.44 4.74 6.09
C ARG A 459 -6.29 3.37 6.73
N CYS A 460 -6.17 3.27 8.06
CA CYS A 460 -6.15 1.98 8.73
C CYS A 460 -7.54 1.32 8.69
N GLY A 461 -8.63 2.10 8.79
CA GLY A 461 -9.99 1.60 8.60
C GLY A 461 -10.17 0.93 7.24
N ALA A 462 -9.63 1.51 6.16
CA ALA A 462 -9.66 0.91 4.83
C ALA A 462 -8.94 -0.45 4.76
N VAL A 463 -7.90 -0.68 5.57
CA VAL A 463 -7.23 -1.99 5.68
C VAL A 463 -8.11 -2.98 6.45
N LEU A 464 -8.79 -2.55 7.51
CA LEU A 464 -9.78 -3.40 8.20
C LEU A 464 -10.93 -3.79 7.28
N ASP A 465 -11.42 -2.86 6.46
CA ASP A 465 -12.43 -3.13 5.43
C ASP A 465 -11.91 -4.13 4.40
N ALA A 466 -10.62 -4.08 4.06
CA ALA A 466 -9.99 -5.05 3.17
C ALA A 466 -9.93 -6.44 3.82
N ILE A 467 -9.63 -6.54 5.11
CA ILE A 467 -9.68 -7.80 5.85
C ILE A 467 -11.10 -8.39 5.85
N LEU A 468 -12.14 -7.55 5.98
CA LEU A 468 -13.53 -8.00 5.87
C LEU A 468 -13.87 -8.54 4.47
N ARG A 469 -13.42 -7.85 3.42
CA ARG A 469 -13.57 -8.35 2.03
C ARG A 469 -12.83 -9.66 1.79
N ASP A 470 -11.61 -9.78 2.33
CA ASP A 470 -10.83 -11.03 2.27
C ASP A 470 -11.59 -12.16 2.99
N PHE A 471 -12.22 -11.86 4.13
CA PHE A 471 -13.04 -12.82 4.88
C PHE A 471 -14.26 -13.27 4.08
N ASP A 472 -14.98 -12.33 3.46
CA ASP A 472 -16.13 -12.63 2.59
C ASP A 472 -15.73 -13.46 1.37
N SER A 473 -14.51 -13.27 0.86
CA SER A 473 -13.99 -14.06 -0.26
C SER A 473 -13.77 -15.53 0.13
N VAL A 474 -13.26 -15.78 1.34
CA VAL A 474 -13.03 -17.15 1.84
C VAL A 474 -14.31 -17.82 2.32
N CYS A 475 -15.24 -17.04 2.86
CA CYS A 475 -16.45 -17.55 3.48
C CYS A 475 -17.65 -16.70 3.04
N PRO A 476 -18.10 -16.72 1.78
CA PRO A 476 -19.16 -15.81 1.34
C PRO A 476 -20.46 -16.02 2.10
N GLU A 477 -21.29 -14.96 2.15
CA GLU A 477 -22.69 -15.12 2.54
C GLU A 477 -23.30 -16.18 1.63
N SER A 478 -23.75 -17.27 2.22
CA SER A 478 -24.35 -18.32 1.45
C SER A 478 -25.65 -17.78 0.84
N GLU A 479 -25.82 -17.87 -0.48
CA GLU A 479 -27.13 -17.75 -1.14
C GLU A 479 -28.11 -18.86 -0.68
N ASP A 480 -27.64 -19.82 0.12
CA ASP A 480 -28.38 -20.92 0.73
C ASP A 480 -29.41 -20.50 1.80
N ARG A 481 -30.33 -19.60 1.44
CA ARG A 481 -31.68 -19.53 2.04
C ARG A 481 -32.62 -20.61 1.46
N GLY A 482 -32.07 -21.62 0.78
CA GLY A 482 -32.83 -22.78 0.35
C GLY A 482 -33.38 -23.55 1.56
N VAL A 483 -34.67 -23.87 1.53
CA VAL A 483 -35.38 -24.61 2.60
C VAL A 483 -34.66 -25.89 3.03
N LEU A 484 -34.02 -26.59 2.08
CA LEU A 484 -33.28 -27.84 2.31
C LEU A 484 -32.01 -27.64 3.16
N THR A 485 -31.35 -26.50 3.03
CA THR A 485 -30.10 -26.18 3.74
C THR A 485 -30.39 -25.77 5.18
N LEU A 486 -31.51 -25.06 5.40
CA LEU A 486 -32.07 -24.79 6.73
C LEU A 486 -32.50 -26.07 7.45
N GLN A 487 -33.19 -27.00 6.75
CA GLN A 487 -33.54 -28.31 7.30
C GLN A 487 -32.31 -29.13 7.71
N ARG A 488 -31.23 -29.12 6.90
CA ARG A 488 -29.97 -29.78 7.28
C ARG A 488 -29.33 -29.15 8.52
N ARG A 489 -29.33 -27.81 8.64
CA ARG A 489 -28.84 -27.11 9.84
C ARG A 489 -29.64 -27.49 11.07
N GLU A 490 -30.96 -27.60 10.95
CA GLU A 490 -31.83 -28.00 12.05
C GLU A 490 -31.58 -29.46 12.49
N ILE A 491 -31.45 -30.38 11.53
CA ILE A 491 -31.14 -31.80 11.79
C ILE A 491 -29.76 -31.94 12.44
N SER A 492 -28.74 -31.23 11.95
CA SER A 492 -27.41 -31.23 12.55
C SER A 492 -27.41 -30.60 13.94
N GLY A 493 -28.17 -29.52 14.16
CA GLY A 493 -28.33 -28.89 15.47
C GLY A 493 -28.96 -29.82 16.51
N ARG A 494 -29.99 -30.58 16.13
CA ARG A 494 -30.61 -31.61 16.99
C ARG A 494 -29.63 -32.72 17.36
N LYS A 495 -28.89 -33.25 16.38
CA LYS A 495 -27.88 -34.29 16.64
C LYS A 495 -26.77 -33.83 17.60
N VAL A 496 -26.34 -32.57 17.50
CA VAL A 496 -25.35 -32.00 18.42
C VAL A 496 -25.92 -31.86 19.85
N GLN A 497 -27.17 -31.45 20.00
CA GLN A 497 -27.83 -31.40 21.31
C GLN A 497 -28.05 -32.79 21.91
N GLU A 498 -28.41 -33.78 21.08
CA GLU A 498 -28.54 -35.17 21.50
C GLU A 498 -27.20 -35.77 21.94
N SER A 499 -26.09 -35.44 21.26
CA SER A 499 -24.75 -35.90 21.66
C SER A 499 -24.17 -35.20 22.90
N LYS A 500 -24.83 -34.14 23.39
CA LYS A 500 -24.45 -33.43 24.63
C LYS A 500 -25.27 -33.89 25.83
N ARG A 501 -26.30 -34.71 25.62
CA ARG A 501 -27.01 -35.45 26.66
C ARG A 501 -26.38 -36.82 26.78
#